data_AF-A0A7J2JP65-F1
#
_entry.id   AF-A0A7J2JP65-F1
#
_cell.length_a   1.000
_cell.length_b   1.000
_cell.length_c   1.000
_cell.angle_alpha   90.00
_cell.angle_beta   90.00
_cell.angle_gamma   90.00
#
_symmetry.space_group_name_H-M   'P 1'
#
loop_
_entity.id
_entity.type
_entity.pdbx_description
1 polymer ?
#
loop_
_entity_poly.entity_id
_entity_poly.type
_entity_poly.pdbx_seq_one_letter_code
_entity_poly.pdbx_strand_id
1 'polypeptide(L)'
;MEKESTTPFYLPLKEFLEGGKKIRPALLLLVHDACGGGGEDPHPAAAAVELIHAASLIHDDIIDRSDFRRGEISFHVKYGFEMSILIADFILSLVLGIANRYRDRKVGEILADTAKKMSVGEMLEVQA
;
A
#
# COMPACT_ATOMS: atom_id res chain seq x y z
N MET A 1 11.66 -17.43 9.08
CA MET A 1 10.56 -16.93 8.22
C MET A 1 9.21 -17.60 8.53
N GLU A 2 9.05 -18.26 9.69
CA GLU A 2 7.81 -18.98 10.09
C GLU A 2 6.85 -18.19 10.99
N LYS A 3 7.17 -16.95 11.39
CA LYS A 3 6.38 -16.20 12.40
C LYS A 3 5.34 -15.21 11.85
N GLU A 4 5.34 -14.89 10.56
CA GLU A 4 4.36 -13.93 9.99
C GLU A 4 3.03 -14.60 9.61
N SER A 5 3.05 -15.90 9.26
CA SER A 5 1.87 -16.69 8.86
C SER A 5 0.79 -16.85 9.95
N THR A 6 1.08 -16.48 11.20
CA THR A 6 0.15 -16.59 12.35
C THR A 6 -0.44 -15.25 12.79
N THR A 7 -0.06 -14.14 12.13
CA THR A 7 -0.67 -12.84 12.44
C THR A 7 -2.10 -12.77 11.90
N PRO A 8 -3.06 -12.19 12.65
CA PRO A 8 -4.45 -12.07 12.20
C PRO A 8 -4.60 -11.24 10.91
N PHE A 9 -3.58 -10.45 10.56
CA PHE A 9 -3.52 -9.64 9.36
C PHE A 9 -3.06 -10.41 8.11
N TYR A 10 -2.37 -11.54 8.25
CA TYR A 10 -1.71 -12.19 7.12
C TYR A 10 -2.68 -12.66 6.04
N LEU A 11 -3.72 -13.41 6.44
CA LEU A 11 -4.68 -13.96 5.47
C LEU A 11 -5.49 -12.85 4.77
N PRO A 12 -6.10 -11.88 5.49
CA PRO A 12 -6.81 -10.80 4.83
C PRO A 12 -5.91 -9.94 3.94
N LEU A 13 -4.66 -9.67 4.36
CA LEU A 13 -3.69 -8.92 3.57
C LEU A 13 -3.33 -9.67 2.28
N LYS A 14 -3.05 -10.97 2.39
CA LYS A 14 -2.70 -11.82 1.25
C LYS A 14 -3.84 -11.81 0.22
N GLU A 15 -5.07 -12.05 0.65
CA GLU A 15 -6.23 -12.05 -0.25
C GLU A 15 -6.41 -10.70 -0.96
N PHE A 16 -6.23 -9.59 -0.25
CA PHE A 16 -6.36 -8.26 -0.84
C PHE A 16 -5.26 -7.97 -1.87
N LEU A 17 -4.03 -8.45 -1.62
CA LEU A 17 -2.88 -8.22 -2.49
C LEU A 17 -2.79 -9.19 -3.68
N GLU A 18 -3.46 -10.34 -3.63
CA GLU A 18 -3.43 -11.40 -4.65
C GLU A 18 -4.06 -11.03 -6.01
N GLY A 19 -4.55 -9.80 -6.16
CA GLY A 19 -5.10 -9.26 -7.41
C GLY A 19 -4.40 -8.02 -7.95
N GLY A 20 -4.96 -7.49 -9.04
CA GLY A 20 -4.54 -6.24 -9.66
C GLY A 20 -3.45 -6.36 -10.72
N LYS A 21 -3.35 -5.33 -11.57
CA LYS A 21 -2.45 -5.33 -12.74
C LYS A 21 -0.98 -5.05 -12.39
N LYS A 22 -0.68 -4.74 -11.12
CA LYS A 22 0.67 -4.40 -10.62
C LYS A 22 1.39 -3.36 -11.50
N ILE A 23 0.65 -2.37 -12.00
CA ILE A 23 1.17 -1.33 -12.90
C ILE A 23 2.19 -0.45 -12.19
N ARG A 24 1.94 -0.07 -10.94
CA ARG A 24 2.82 0.82 -10.16
C ARG A 24 4.20 0.22 -9.87
N PRO A 25 4.32 -1.02 -9.33
CA PRO A 25 5.64 -1.62 -9.13
C PRO A 25 6.35 -1.86 -10.46
N ALA A 26 5.63 -2.31 -11.51
CA ALA A 26 6.23 -2.49 -12.83
C ALA A 26 6.78 -1.17 -13.40
N LEU A 27 6.03 -0.08 -13.28
CA LEU A 27 6.47 1.25 -13.72
C LEU A 27 7.73 1.71 -12.98
N LEU A 28 7.80 1.52 -11.66
CA LEU A 28 8.97 1.89 -10.87
C LEU A 28 10.22 1.14 -11.35
N LEU A 29 10.12 -0.17 -11.55
CA LEU A 29 11.23 -1.00 -12.03
C LEU A 29 11.67 -0.60 -13.44
N LEU A 30 10.72 -0.36 -14.35
CA LEU A 30 11.03 0.12 -15.71
C LEU A 30 11.73 1.49 -15.70
N VAL A 31 11.31 2.40 -14.82
CA VAL A 31 11.95 3.72 -14.67
C VAL A 31 13.34 3.60 -14.06
N HIS A 32 13.54 2.69 -13.09
CA HIS A 32 14.86 2.40 -12.54
C HIS A 32 15.83 1.94 -13.64
N ASP A 33 15.40 0.99 -14.47
CA ASP A 33 16.22 0.46 -15.56
C ASP A 33 16.49 1.52 -16.63
N ALA A 34 15.48 2.33 -16.98
CA ALA A 34 15.63 3.46 -17.90
C ALA A 34 16.59 4.55 -17.39
N CYS A 35 16.74 4.69 -16.06
CA CYS A 35 17.69 5.60 -15.43
C CYS A 35 19.11 5.02 -15.27
N GLY A 36 19.37 3.82 -15.80
CA GLY A 36 20.70 3.18 -15.78
C GLY A 36 20.83 2.00 -14.82
N GLY A 37 19.78 1.61 -14.10
CA GLY A 37 19.69 0.32 -13.42
C GLY A 37 20.66 0.08 -12.25
N GLY A 38 21.24 1.14 -11.68
CA GLY A 38 22.22 1.06 -10.59
C GLY A 38 21.69 1.55 -9.24
N GLY A 39 22.40 1.20 -8.17
CA GLY A 39 22.07 1.64 -6.80
C GLY A 39 21.63 0.49 -5.91
N GLU A 40 20.82 0.82 -4.89
CA GLU A 40 20.21 -0.17 -4.01
C GLU A 40 19.09 -0.94 -4.74
N ASP A 41 18.75 -2.14 -4.27
CA ASP A 41 17.71 -2.98 -4.86
C ASP A 41 16.36 -2.21 -4.96
N PRO A 42 15.76 -2.03 -6.15
CA PRO A 42 14.51 -1.29 -6.31
C PRO A 42 13.26 -2.10 -5.92
N HIS A 43 13.35 -3.42 -5.75
CA HIS A 43 12.16 -4.27 -5.53
C HIS A 43 11.42 -3.95 -4.22
N PRO A 44 12.09 -3.71 -3.07
CA PRO A 44 11.39 -3.28 -1.87
C PRO A 44 10.64 -1.96 -2.07
N ALA A 45 11.23 -0.96 -2.73
CA ALA A 45 10.57 0.31 -3.03
C ALA A 45 9.36 0.11 -3.97
N ALA A 46 9.48 -0.75 -4.99
CA ALA A 46 8.35 -1.13 -5.84
C ALA A 46 7.20 -1.74 -5.02
N ALA A 47 7.53 -2.64 -4.09
CA ALA A 47 6.56 -3.24 -3.18
C ALA A 47 5.92 -2.19 -2.25
N ALA A 48 6.71 -1.27 -1.69
CA ALA A 48 6.21 -0.19 -0.85
C ALA A 48 5.19 0.71 -1.58
N VAL A 49 5.43 1.02 -2.85
CA VAL A 49 4.48 1.80 -3.66
C VAL A 49 3.16 1.05 -3.87
N GLU A 50 3.20 -0.25 -4.14
CA GLU A 50 1.98 -1.06 -4.26
C GLU A 50 1.25 -1.21 -2.91
N LEU A 51 2.00 -1.29 -1.81
CA LEU A 51 1.44 -1.32 -0.45
C LEU A 51 0.75 0.00 -0.08
N ILE A 52 1.35 1.15 -0.39
CA ILE A 52 0.70 2.46 -0.21
C ILE A 52 -0.61 2.51 -1.00
N HIS A 53 -0.60 2.06 -2.26
CA HIS A 53 -1.81 1.98 -3.07
C HIS A 53 -2.85 1.05 -2.45
N ALA A 54 -2.45 -0.12 -1.97
CA ALA A 54 -3.36 -1.06 -1.34
C ALA A 54 -4.02 -0.47 -0.08
N ALA A 55 -3.23 0.19 0.78
CA ALA A 55 -3.75 0.88 1.96
C ALA A 55 -4.75 2.00 1.58
N SER A 56 -4.47 2.76 0.52
CA SER A 56 -5.40 3.79 0.03
C SER A 56 -6.75 3.18 -0.33
N LEU A 57 -6.75 2.11 -1.12
CA LEU A 57 -8.00 1.47 -1.56
C LEU A 57 -8.87 0.97 -0.40
N ILE A 58 -8.23 0.47 0.67
CA ILE A 58 -8.96 0.04 1.88
C ILE A 58 -9.60 1.24 2.58
N HIS A 59 -8.88 2.37 2.67
CA HIS A 59 -9.44 3.60 3.22
C HIS A 59 -10.56 4.18 2.35
N ASP A 60 -10.39 4.24 1.02
CA ASP A 60 -11.40 4.73 0.08
C ASP A 60 -12.70 3.92 0.22
N ASP A 61 -12.60 2.57 0.29
CA ASP A 61 -13.78 1.72 0.47
C ASP A 61 -14.57 2.06 1.74
N ILE A 62 -13.86 2.40 2.83
CA ILE A 62 -14.47 2.78 4.11
C ILE A 62 -15.12 4.16 4.01
N ILE A 63 -14.41 5.13 3.43
CA ILE A 63 -14.85 6.53 3.29
C ILE A 63 -16.11 6.59 2.42
N ASP A 64 -16.09 5.90 1.28
CA ASP A 64 -17.19 5.88 0.31
C ASP A 64 -18.36 4.98 0.71
N ARG A 65 -18.17 4.12 1.73
CA ARG A 65 -19.11 3.05 2.11
C ARG A 65 -19.48 2.17 0.90
N SER A 66 -18.48 1.86 0.08
CA SER A 66 -18.66 1.06 -1.13
C SER A 66 -18.83 -0.42 -0.79
N ASP A 67 -19.98 -1.02 -1.07
CA ASP A 67 -20.22 -2.44 -0.78
C ASP A 67 -19.42 -3.39 -1.72
N PHE A 68 -18.98 -2.90 -2.88
CA PHE A 68 -18.32 -3.70 -3.92
C PHE A 68 -17.07 -3.02 -4.48
N ARG A 69 -16.02 -3.81 -4.75
CA ARG A 69 -14.80 -3.41 -5.46
C ARG A 69 -14.46 -4.41 -6.55
N ARG A 70 -14.40 -3.95 -7.81
CA ARG A 70 -14.11 -4.79 -9.00
C ARG A 70 -15.02 -6.03 -9.13
N GLY A 71 -16.27 -5.92 -8.69
CA GLY A 71 -17.26 -7.01 -8.72
C GLY A 71 -17.21 -7.97 -7.52
N GLU A 72 -16.22 -7.82 -6.63
CA GLU A 72 -16.12 -8.55 -5.37
C GLU A 72 -16.66 -7.69 -4.22
N ILE A 73 -17.05 -8.33 -3.11
CA ILE A 73 -17.41 -7.60 -1.88
C ILE A 73 -16.22 -6.78 -1.37
N SER A 74 -16.48 -5.55 -0.92
CA SER A 74 -15.42 -4.70 -0.40
C SER A 74 -14.84 -5.25 0.91
N PHE A 75 -13.64 -4.79 1.24
CA PHE A 75 -12.89 -5.35 2.36
C PHE A 75 -13.59 -5.12 3.71
N HIS A 76 -14.20 -3.94 3.90
CA HIS A 76 -14.93 -3.62 5.13
C HIS A 76 -16.25 -4.36 5.27
N VAL A 77 -16.92 -4.72 4.17
CA VAL A 77 -18.10 -5.61 4.21
C VAL A 77 -17.70 -7.01 4.65
N LYS A 78 -16.53 -7.51 4.22
CA LYS A 78 -16.06 -8.86 4.55
C LYS A 78 -15.48 -8.98 5.96
N TYR A 79 -14.68 -8.01 6.40
CA TYR A 79 -13.90 -8.10 7.64
C TYR A 79 -14.30 -7.10 8.73
N GLY A 80 -15.23 -6.18 8.44
CA GLY A 80 -15.63 -5.11 9.35
C GLY A 80 -14.76 -3.86 9.24
N PHE A 81 -15.31 -2.73 9.69
CA PHE A 81 -14.63 -1.44 9.63
C PHE A 81 -13.37 -1.40 10.49
N GLU A 82 -13.42 -1.94 11.70
CA GLU A 82 -12.32 -1.94 12.66
C GLU A 82 -11.11 -2.70 12.10
N MET A 83 -11.34 -3.88 11.52
CA MET A 83 -10.29 -4.69 10.92
C MET A 83 -9.69 -4.01 9.69
N SER A 84 -10.51 -3.30 8.91
CA SER A 84 -10.09 -2.57 7.72
C SER A 84 -9.17 -1.39 8.05
N ILE A 85 -9.47 -0.67 9.13
CA ILE A 85 -8.58 0.39 9.63
C ILE A 85 -7.25 -0.20 10.10
N LEU A 86 -7.31 -1.24 10.96
CA LEU A 86 -6.12 -1.84 11.53
C LEU A 86 -5.19 -2.47 10.48
N ILE A 87 -5.74 -3.06 9.42
CA ILE A 87 -4.91 -3.63 8.36
C ILE A 87 -4.25 -2.55 7.49
N ALA A 88 -4.92 -1.42 7.25
CA ALA A 88 -4.34 -0.30 6.52
C ALA A 88 -3.17 0.31 7.32
N ASP A 89 -3.33 0.48 8.64
CA ASP A 89 -2.25 0.90 9.54
C ASP A 89 -1.10 -0.12 9.56
N PHE A 90 -1.41 -1.41 9.59
CA PHE A 90 -0.42 -2.47 9.51
C PHE A 90 0.38 -2.40 8.20
N ILE A 91 -0.29 -2.21 7.06
CA ILE A 91 0.37 -2.02 5.75
C ILE A 91 1.30 -0.80 5.80
N LEU A 92 0.86 0.33 6.37
CA LEU A 92 1.70 1.51 6.48
C LEU A 92 2.95 1.25 7.35
N SER A 93 2.84 0.44 8.40
CA SER A 93 3.99 0.00 9.20
C SER A 93 5.01 -0.83 8.39
N LEU A 94 4.53 -1.67 7.45
CA LEU A 94 5.41 -2.41 6.54
C LEU A 94 6.15 -1.47 5.59
N VAL A 95 5.46 -0.45 5.07
CA VAL A 95 6.05 0.59 4.22
C VAL A 95 7.15 1.35 4.96
N LEU A 96 6.92 1.73 6.23
CA LEU A 96 7.96 2.34 7.08
C LEU A 96 9.14 1.40 7.30
N GLY A 97 8.88 0.10 7.51
CA GLY A 97 9.91 -0.92 7.61
C GLY A 97 10.76 -1.04 6.35
N ILE A 98 10.14 -0.96 5.16
CA ILE A 98 10.83 -0.97 3.87
C ILE A 98 11.64 0.32 3.68
N ALA A 99 11.07 1.48 3.98
CA ALA A 99 11.75 2.77 3.84
C ALA A 99 13.07 2.80 4.62
N ASN A 100 13.08 2.23 5.83
CA ASN A 100 14.27 2.14 6.68
C ASN A 100 15.35 1.15 6.19
N ARG A 101 15.06 0.32 5.17
CA ARG A 101 16.07 -0.57 4.57
C ARG A 101 17.03 0.17 3.65
N TYR A 102 16.59 1.30 3.09
CA TYR A 102 17.38 2.11 2.18
C TYR A 102 18.33 3.02 2.95
N ARG A 103 19.58 3.10 2.49
CA ARG A 103 20.56 4.03 3.08
C ARG A 103 20.29 5.46 2.68
N ASP A 104 19.84 5.68 1.45
CA ASP A 104 19.42 7.01 1.00
C ASP A 104 18.08 7.40 1.64
N ARG A 105 18.15 8.34 2.60
CA ARG A 105 16.98 8.89 3.29
C ARG A 105 15.94 9.47 2.34
N LYS A 106 16.33 9.89 1.14
CA LYS A 106 15.40 10.42 0.13
C LYS A 106 14.32 9.40 -0.23
N VAL A 107 14.62 8.10 -0.21
CA VAL A 107 13.61 7.06 -0.49
C VAL A 107 12.49 7.12 0.55
N GLY A 108 12.85 7.17 1.84
CA GLY A 108 11.88 7.28 2.92
C GLY A 108 11.11 8.61 2.90
N GLU A 109 11.80 9.71 2.59
CA GLU A 109 11.17 11.04 2.45
C GLU A 109 10.13 11.04 1.32
N ILE A 110 10.45 10.49 0.14
CA ILE A 110 9.53 10.40 -0.99
C ILE A 110 8.32 9.53 -0.66
N LEU A 111 8.51 8.37 -0.02
CA LEU A 111 7.41 7.49 0.38
C LEU A 111 6.48 8.18 1.39
N ALA A 112 7.05 8.85 2.41
CA ALA A 112 6.28 9.58 3.41
C ALA A 112 5.51 10.77 2.80
N ASP A 113 6.17 11.56 1.95
CA ASP A 113 5.53 12.69 1.27
C ASP A 113 4.43 12.23 0.30
N THR A 114 4.61 11.07 -0.33
CA THR A 114 3.58 10.48 -1.21
C THR A 114 2.35 10.09 -0.40
N ALA A 115 2.53 9.37 0.72
CA ALA A 115 1.42 9.00 1.60
C ALA A 115 0.68 10.25 2.14
N LYS A 116 1.43 11.27 2.58
CA LYS A 116 0.86 12.54 3.04
C LYS A 116 0.03 13.23 1.97
N LYS A 117 0.57 13.36 0.74
CA LYS A 117 -0.13 14.00 -0.38
C LYS A 117 -1.41 13.25 -0.74
N MET A 118 -1.38 11.92 -0.71
CA MET A 118 -2.54 11.07 -0.95
C MET A 118 -3.64 11.32 0.09
N SER A 119 -3.32 11.30 1.38
CA SER A 119 -4.29 11.57 2.45
C SER A 119 -4.87 12.99 2.40
N VAL A 120 -4.06 13.99 2.06
CA VAL A 120 -4.55 15.36 1.88
C VAL A 120 -5.46 15.47 0.66
N GLY A 121 -5.12 14.79 -0.44
CA GLY A 121 -5.95 14.74 -1.64
C GLY A 121 -7.34 14.18 -1.34
N GLU A 122 -7.39 13.05 -0.65
CA GLU A 122 -8.64 12.41 -0.22
C GLU A 122 -9.47 13.32 0.71
N MET A 123 -8.82 13.98 1.68
CA MET A 123 -9.52 14.92 2.57
C MET A 123 -10.16 16.09 1.80
N LEU A 124 -9.50 16.59 0.76
CA LEU A 124 -10.05 17.66 -0.07
C LEU A 124 -11.24 17.20 -0.90
N GLU A 125 -11.24 15.95 -1.38
CA GLU A 125 -12.37 15.35 -2.10
C GLU A 125 -13.60 15.20 -1.19
N VAL A 126 -13.41 14.70 0.03
CA VAL A 126 -14.49 14.52 1.02
C VAL A 126 -15.12 15.84 1.46
N GLN A 127 -14.39 16.95 1.40
CA GLN A 127 -14.87 18.29 1.80
C GLN A 127 -15.55 19.07 0.66
N ALA A 128 -15.47 18.60 -0.58
CA ALA A 128 -16.03 19.25 -1.76
C ALA A 128 -17.52 18.95 -1.94
#